data_AF-A0A0X4EW78-F1
#
_entry.id   AF-A0A0X4EW78-F1
#
_cell.length_a   1.000
_cell.length_b   1.000
_cell.length_c   1.000
_cell.angle_alpha   90.00
_cell.angle_beta   90.00
_cell.angle_gamma   90.00
#
_symmetry.space_group_name_H-M   'P 1'
#
loop_
_entity.id
_entity.type
_entity.pdbx_description
1 polymer ?
#
loop_
_entity_poly.entity_id
_entity_poly.type
_entity_poly.pdbx_seq_one_letter_code
_entity_poly.pdbx_strand_id
1 'polypeptide(L)'
;MSMQHVIQVLTRGLRQATEDHNWSAVMNVDAKIAELLTAIRGKTLTADERQALDELKKVHRQAREYCQGESDKVEAKLNLAMRNREGAAAYALFSNDGGAR
;
A
#
# COMPACT_ATOMS: atom_id res chain seq x y z
N MET A 1 29.54 0.09 -1.02
CA MET A 1 28.38 0.80 -1.60
C MET A 1 28.20 2.12 -0.86
N SER A 2 27.99 3.23 -1.56
CA SER A 2 27.72 4.53 -0.91
C SER A 2 26.29 4.58 -0.38
N MET A 3 26.05 5.38 0.66
CA MET A 3 24.71 5.56 1.26
C MET A 3 23.68 6.07 0.25
N GLN A 4 24.08 7.01 -0.60
CA GLN A 4 23.27 7.51 -1.72
C GLN A 4 22.80 6.38 -2.65
N HIS A 5 23.68 5.43 -2.98
CA HIS A 5 23.31 4.29 -3.82
C HIS A 5 22.28 3.39 -3.13
N VAL A 6 22.43 3.16 -1.82
CA VAL A 6 21.45 2.40 -1.04
C VAL A 6 20.08 3.08 -1.06
N ILE A 7 20.02 4.40 -0.85
CA ILE A 7 18.78 5.18 -0.92
C ILE A 7 18.14 5.03 -2.30
N GLN A 8 18.90 5.19 -3.38
CA GLN A 8 18.38 5.06 -4.75
C GLN A 8 17.86 3.64 -5.09
N VAL A 9 18.51 2.60 -4.57
CA VAL A 9 18.05 1.22 -4.73
C VAL A 9 16.73 1.01 -4.00
N LEU A 10 16.59 1.50 -2.76
CA LEU A 10 15.34 1.40 -2.01
C LEU A 10 14.22 2.22 -2.66
N THR A 11 14.49 3.42 -3.17
CA THR A 11 13.52 4.24 -3.90
C THR A 11 12.97 3.51 -5.12
N ARG A 12 13.85 2.90 -5.94
CA ARG A 12 13.43 2.12 -7.12
C ARG A 12 12.68 0.86 -6.73
N GLY A 13 13.15 0.15 -5.72
CA GLY A 13 12.50 -1.06 -5.21
C GLY A 13 11.08 -0.78 -4.70
N LEU A 14 10.88 0.34 -3.98
CA LEU A 14 9.57 0.71 -3.46
C LEU A 14 8.60 1.07 -4.59
N ARG A 15 9.08 1.85 -5.57
CA ARG A 15 8.30 2.19 -6.78
C ARG A 15 7.86 0.94 -7.51
N GLN A 16 8.81 0.05 -7.84
CA GLN A 16 8.52 -1.18 -8.58
C GLN A 16 7.55 -2.08 -7.83
N ALA A 17 7.76 -2.29 -6.52
CA ALA A 17 6.87 -3.11 -5.70
C ALA A 17 5.44 -2.55 -5.64
N THR A 18 5.30 -1.22 -5.66
CA THR A 18 3.99 -0.54 -5.69
C THR A 18 3.32 -0.72 -7.06
N GLU A 19 4.06 -0.52 -8.15
CA GLU A 19 3.56 -0.69 -9.53
C GLU A 19 3.15 -2.16 -9.81
N ASP A 20 3.91 -3.11 -9.29
CA ASP A 20 3.63 -4.54 -9.42
C ASP A 20 2.51 -5.03 -8.48
N HIS A 21 1.91 -4.14 -7.67
CA HIS A 21 0.92 -4.45 -6.64
C HIS A 21 1.38 -5.56 -5.66
N ASN A 22 2.70 -5.68 -5.49
CA ASN A 22 3.30 -6.70 -4.64
C ASN A 22 3.43 -6.15 -3.22
N TRP A 23 2.32 -6.18 -2.48
CA TRP A 23 2.23 -5.61 -1.13
C TRP A 23 3.24 -6.20 -0.15
N SER A 24 3.55 -7.49 -0.27
CA SER A 24 4.59 -8.16 0.52
C SER A 24 5.97 -7.57 0.23
N ALA A 25 6.28 -7.29 -1.03
CA ALA A 25 7.52 -6.60 -1.40
C ALA A 25 7.55 -5.15 -0.92
N VAL A 26 6.42 -4.43 -0.96
CA VAL A 26 6.31 -3.07 -0.42
C VAL A 26 6.66 -3.06 1.08
N MET A 27 6.09 -3.98 1.87
CA MET A 27 6.41 -4.10 3.30
C MET A 27 7.90 -4.40 3.55
N ASN A 28 8.49 -5.29 2.76
CA ASN A 28 9.91 -5.64 2.88
C ASN A 28 10.83 -4.45 2.57
N VAL A 29 10.50 -3.66 1.55
CA VAL A 29 11.28 -2.46 1.21
C VAL A 29 11.08 -1.38 2.28
N ASP A 30 9.87 -1.22 2.82
CA ASP A 30 9.57 -0.28 3.89
C ASP A 30 10.36 -0.59 5.18
N ALA A 31 10.44 -1.86 5.57
CA ALA A 31 11.27 -2.28 6.70
C ALA A 31 12.75 -1.90 6.52
N LYS A 32 13.30 -2.12 5.32
CA LYS A 32 14.69 -1.73 4.99
C LYS A 32 14.88 -0.21 4.99
N ILE A 33 13.87 0.56 4.60
CA ILE A 33 13.89 2.02 4.70
C ILE A 33 13.93 2.44 6.17
N ALA A 34 13.12 1.83 7.04
CA ALA A 34 13.11 2.13 8.48
C ALA A 34 14.47 1.82 9.15
N GLU A 35 15.09 0.69 8.79
CA GLU A 35 16.45 0.33 9.23
C GLU A 35 17.47 1.37 8.78
N LEU A 36 17.43 1.77 7.50
CA LEU A 36 18.32 2.80 6.96
C LEU A 36 18.13 4.13 7.70
N LEU A 37 16.89 4.60 7.86
CA LEU A 37 16.58 5.86 8.54
C LEU A 37 17.07 5.85 10.00
N THR A 38 16.98 4.71 10.67
CA THR A 38 17.50 4.52 12.02
C THR A 38 19.04 4.57 12.03
N ALA A 39 19.69 3.91 11.07
CA ALA A 39 21.15 3.84 10.96
C ALA A 39 21.81 5.18 10.58
N ILE A 40 21.07 6.10 9.97
CA ILE A 40 21.55 7.44 9.59
C ILE A 40 21.14 8.53 10.57
N ARG A 41 20.37 8.19 11.60
CA ARG A 41 19.92 9.14 12.63
C ARG A 41 21.14 9.78 13.31
N GLY A 42 21.20 11.11 13.29
CA GLY A 42 22.28 11.89 13.90
C GLY A 42 23.57 11.95 13.08
N LYS A 43 23.61 11.39 11.86
CA LYS A 43 24.75 11.57 10.95
C LYS A 43 24.59 12.84 10.12
N THR A 44 25.71 13.51 9.86
CA THR A 44 25.75 14.63 8.91
C THR A 44 25.70 14.08 7.50
N LEU A 45 24.58 14.29 6.82
CA LEU A 45 24.37 13.88 5.44
C LEU A 45 24.94 14.93 4.47
N THR A 46 25.53 14.45 3.38
CA THR A 46 25.95 15.31 2.26
C THR A 46 24.72 15.87 1.51
N ALA A 47 24.95 16.87 0.64
CA ALA A 47 23.87 17.43 -0.19
C ALA A 47 23.22 16.35 -1.07
N ASP A 48 24.03 15.47 -1.67
CA ASP A 48 23.56 14.40 -2.54
C ASP A 48 22.75 13.34 -1.78
N GLU A 49 23.13 13.03 -0.55
CA GLU A 49 22.40 12.09 0.31
C GLU A 49 21.05 12.67 0.77
N ARG A 50 21.01 13.98 1.07
CA ARG A 50 19.76 14.68 1.40
C ARG A 50 18.81 14.70 0.20
N GLN A 51 19.32 15.01 -0.99
CA GLN A 51 18.54 14.99 -2.22
C GLN A 51 17.94 13.60 -2.48
N ALA A 52 18.74 12.54 -2.32
CA ALA A 52 18.27 11.17 -2.49
C ALA A 52 17.18 10.79 -1.46
N LEU A 53 17.31 11.26 -0.20
CA LEU A 53 16.28 11.06 0.83
C LEU A 53 14.98 11.80 0.54
N ASP A 54 15.06 13.02 0.00
CA ASP A 54 13.87 13.78 -0.41
C ASP A 54 13.12 13.07 -1.54
N GLU A 55 13.84 12.47 -2.49
CA GLU A 55 13.24 11.63 -3.53
C GLU A 55 12.58 10.39 -2.94
N LEU A 56 13.27 9.68 -2.03
CA LEU A 56 12.71 8.53 -1.33
C LEU A 56 11.42 8.89 -0.60
N LYS A 57 11.39 10.05 0.09
CA LYS A 57 10.21 10.54 0.82
C LYS A 57 9.02 10.82 -0.10
N LYS A 58 9.27 11.35 -1.31
CA LYS A 58 8.21 11.57 -2.31
C LYS A 58 7.64 10.25 -2.79
N VAL A 59 8.48 9.28 -3.13
CA VAL A 59 8.04 7.95 -3.60
C VAL A 59 7.30 7.20 -2.50
N HIS A 60 7.77 7.28 -1.25
CA HIS A 60 7.10 6.64 -0.12
C HIS A 60 5.68 7.18 0.10
N ARG A 61 5.50 8.50 -0.02
CA ARG A 61 4.17 9.12 0.05
C ARG A 61 3.26 8.61 -1.07
N GLN A 62 3.76 8.57 -2.30
CA GLN A 62 3.01 8.05 -3.45
C GLN A 62 2.62 6.58 -3.26
N ALA A 63 3.54 5.75 -2.77
CA ALA A 63 3.26 4.35 -2.46
C ALA A 63 2.16 4.21 -1.40
N ARG A 64 2.19 5.05 -0.34
CA ARG A 64 1.15 5.06 0.69
C ARG A 64 -0.21 5.46 0.13
N GLU A 65 -0.27 6.51 -0.68
CA GLU A 65 -1.51 6.94 -1.34
C GLU A 65 -2.08 5.83 -2.24
N TYR A 66 -1.21 5.12 -2.96
CA TYR A 66 -1.59 4.00 -3.80
C TYR A 66 -2.16 2.82 -2.98
N CYS A 67 -1.46 2.41 -1.92
CA CYS A 67 -1.92 1.37 -1.02
C CYS A 67 -3.27 1.72 -0.37
N GLN A 68 -3.47 2.97 0.02
CA GLN A 68 -4.75 3.44 0.56
C GLN A 68 -5.86 3.32 -0.49
N GLY A 69 -5.63 3.82 -1.71
CA GLY A 69 -6.62 3.73 -2.78
C GLY A 69 -7.00 2.29 -3.14
N GLU A 70 -6.05 1.36 -3.13
CA GLU A 70 -6.33 -0.06 -3.33
C GLU A 70 -7.12 -0.69 -2.17
N SER A 71 -6.81 -0.31 -0.93
CA SER A 71 -7.60 -0.72 0.25
C SER A 71 -9.05 -0.24 0.16
N ASP A 72 -9.27 1.03 -0.20
CA ASP A 72 -10.60 1.62 -0.33
C ASP A 72 -11.42 0.92 -1.43
N LYS A 73 -10.78 0.53 -2.54
CA LYS A 73 -11.41 -0.28 -3.60
C LYS A 73 -11.81 -1.67 -3.12
N VAL A 74 -10.96 -2.33 -2.34
CA VAL A 74 -11.27 -3.66 -1.76
C VAL A 74 -12.43 -3.54 -0.78
N GLU A 75 -12.43 -2.53 0.08
CA GLU A 75 -13.52 -2.26 1.02
C GLU A 75 -14.85 -2.01 0.30
N ALA A 76 -14.84 -1.19 -0.75
CA ALA A 76 -16.04 -0.93 -1.56
C ALA A 76 -16.60 -2.22 -2.20
N LYS A 77 -15.72 -3.09 -2.71
CA LYS A 77 -16.12 -4.38 -3.29
C LYS A 77 -16.69 -5.34 -2.22
N LEU A 78 -16.09 -5.38 -1.04
CA LEU A 78 -16.58 -6.19 0.08
C LEU A 78 -17.98 -5.74 0.50
N ASN A 79 -18.18 -4.43 0.70
CA ASN A 79 -19.46 -3.84 1.07
C ASN A 79 -20.55 -4.14 0.02
N LEU A 80 -20.21 -4.06 -1.27
CA LEU A 80 -21.13 -4.43 -2.35
C LEU A 80 -21.51 -5.92 -2.30
N ALA A 81 -20.52 -6.81 -2.11
CA ALA A 81 -20.77 -8.25 -2.02
C ALA A 81 -21.64 -8.63 -0.81
N MET A 82 -21.43 -7.99 0.34
CA MET A 82 -22.25 -8.18 1.54
C MET A 82 -23.70 -7.74 1.29
N ARG A 83 -23.91 -6.54 0.73
CA ARG A 83 -25.25 -6.04 0.37
C ARG A 83 -25.97 -6.95 -0.62
N ASN A 84 -25.26 -7.44 -1.64
CA ASN A 84 -25.84 -8.36 -2.62
C ASN A 84 -26.23 -9.69 -1.97
N ARG A 85 -25.44 -10.19 -1.02
CA ARG A 85 -25.77 -11.41 -0.27
C ARG A 85 -26.99 -11.20 0.64
N GLU A 86 -27.07 -10.08 1.34
CA GLU A 86 -28.23 -9.71 2.16
C GLU A 86 -29.50 -9.58 1.30
N GLY A 87 -29.41 -8.91 0.15
CA GLY A 87 -30.52 -8.80 -0.79
C GLY A 87 -30.96 -10.15 -1.34
N ALA A 88 -30.02 -11.00 -1.78
CA ALA A 88 -30.32 -12.35 -2.26
C ALA A 88 -30.95 -13.22 -1.16
N ALA A 89 -30.48 -13.11 0.08
CA ALA A 89 -31.08 -13.79 1.23
C ALA A 89 -32.51 -13.31 1.49
N ALA A 90 -32.77 -12.00 1.41
CA ALA A 90 -34.11 -11.44 1.57
C ALA A 90 -35.09 -11.94 0.50
N TYR A 91 -34.65 -12.03 -0.76
CA TYR A 91 -35.46 -12.63 -1.83
C TYR A 91 -35.70 -14.13 -1.59
N ALA A 92 -34.68 -14.89 -1.16
CA ALA A 92 -34.84 -16.32 -0.86
C ALA A 92 -35.82 -16.56 0.30
N LEU A 93 -35.75 -15.75 1.37
CA LEU A 93 -36.71 -15.77 2.47
C LEU A 93 -38.13 -15.44 2.00
N PHE A 94 -38.30 -14.39 1.19
CA PHE A 94 -39.60 -14.01 0.64
C PHE A 94 -40.20 -15.11 -0.27
N SER A 95 -39.38 -15.70 -1.15
CA SER A 95 -39.83 -16.82 -2.00
C SER A 95 -40.16 -18.09 -1.21
N ASN A 96 -39.55 -18.30 -0.05
CA ASN A 96 -39.80 -19.46 0.80
C ASN A 96 -40.96 -19.27 1.79
N ASP A 97 -41.27 -18.02 2.18
CA ASP A 97 -42.27 -17.69 3.21
C ASP A 97 -43.65 -17.31 2.64
N GLY A 98 -43.76 -17.09 1.33
CA GLY A 98 -45.07 -16.78 0.75
C GLY A 98 -45.01 -16.27 -0.67
N GLY A 99 -44.78 -17.17 -1.63
CA GLY A 99 -45.45 -17.03 -2.91
C GLY A 99 -46.96 -16.94 -2.65
N ALA A 100 -47.52 -15.75 -2.89
CA ALA A 100 -48.91 -15.39 -2.66
C ALA A 100 -49.87 -16.56 -2.89
N ARG A 101 -50.62 -16.91 -1.84
CA ARG A 101 -51.93 -17.54 -2.00
C ARG A 101 -52.95 -16.42 -2.25
#